data_AF-A0A3C0GD80-F1
#
_entry.id   AF-A0A3C0GD80-F1
#
_cell.length_a   1.000
_cell.length_b   1.000
_cell.length_c   1.000
_cell.angle_alpha   90.00
_cell.angle_beta   90.00
_cell.angle_gamma   90.00
#
_symmetry.space_group_name_H-M   'P 1'
#
loop_
_entity.id
_entity.type
_entity.pdbx_description
1 polymer ?
#
loop_
_entity_poly.entity_id
_entity_poly.type
_entity_poly.pdbx_seq_one_letter_code
_entity_poly.pdbx_strand_id
1 'polypeptide(L)'
;MRSITYLDSKNNPVHKQWSSDYAGVVVLHLAENNLYIERTADIFKFLCDVRYGHINKGFIKKFPVNFKKKPEIFMAKIDGVSIDLKTLFKSVLNHYQNTFLESHIRTSDYHGEELTATDLQNFSMNSNYPEDFMSIWKTDKENESDDKFRKQQEILATEEKRKKQREQDKLVMKKESELIKKFQKEMHAFKKQNGMPIPKKDKALGDKLLWKMYK
;
A
#
# COMPACT_ATOMS: atom_id res chain seq x y z
N MET A 1 5.11 4.73 7.87
CA MET A 1 4.19 4.25 6.82
C MET A 1 2.83 4.88 7.06
N ARG A 2 2.29 5.62 6.09
CA ARG A 2 0.96 6.25 6.15
C ARG A 2 0.01 5.50 5.23
N SER A 3 -1.28 5.53 5.56
CA SER A 3 -2.32 4.92 4.74
C SER A 3 -3.61 5.74 4.78
N ILE A 4 -4.29 5.83 3.63
CA ILE A 4 -5.60 6.46 3.49
C ILE A 4 -6.46 5.58 2.58
N THR A 5 -7.75 5.45 2.93
CA THR A 5 -8.75 4.80 2.08
C THR A 5 -9.64 5.88 1.46
N TYR A 6 -9.67 5.91 0.13
CA TYR A 6 -10.54 6.77 -0.67
C TYR A 6 -11.71 5.97 -1.23
N LEU A 7 -12.67 6.66 -1.85
CA LEU A 7 -13.70 6.06 -2.67
C LEU A 7 -13.46 6.47 -4.13
N ASP A 8 -13.48 5.51 -5.05
CA ASP A 8 -13.39 5.80 -6.49
C ASP A 8 -14.70 6.40 -7.03
N SER A 9 -14.73 6.66 -8.35
CA SER A 9 -15.91 7.17 -9.07
C SER A 9 -17.13 6.24 -9.03
N LYS A 10 -16.96 4.98 -8.62
CA LYS A 10 -17.98 3.94 -8.50
C LYS A 10 -18.28 3.57 -7.03
N ASN A 11 -17.82 4.37 -6.06
CA ASN A 11 -17.92 4.12 -4.62
C ASN A 11 -17.19 2.86 -4.11
N ASN A 12 -16.20 2.34 -4.84
CA ASN A 12 -15.35 1.28 -4.32
C ASN A 12 -14.23 1.85 -3.44
N PRO A 13 -13.87 1.17 -2.34
CA PRO A 13 -12.76 1.59 -1.50
C PRO A 13 -11.41 1.37 -2.20
N VAL A 14 -10.63 2.44 -2.33
CA VAL A 14 -9.26 2.43 -2.86
C VAL A 14 -8.29 2.72 -1.73
N HIS A 15 -7.51 1.71 -1.34
CA HIS A 15 -6.53 1.84 -0.27
C HIS A 15 -5.15 2.22 -0.81
N LYS A 16 -4.62 3.36 -0.36
CA LYS A 16 -3.29 3.88 -0.75
C LYS A 16 -2.38 3.98 0.47
N GLN A 17 -1.13 3.56 0.30
CA GLN A 17 -0.10 3.57 1.33
C GLN A 17 1.19 4.14 0.77
N TRP A 18 1.93 4.89 1.60
CA TRP A 18 3.24 5.42 1.23
C TRP A 18 4.18 5.52 2.44
N SER A 19 5.47 5.50 2.18
CA SER A 19 6.51 5.41 3.19
C SER A 19 6.91 6.77 3.79
N SER A 20 6.96 7.82 2.96
CA SER A 20 7.53 9.12 3.30
C SER A 20 6.74 10.30 2.74
N ASP A 21 6.66 11.38 3.49
CA ASP A 21 6.04 12.63 3.03
C ASP A 21 7.03 13.41 2.20
N TYR A 22 6.86 13.37 0.89
CA TYR A 22 7.67 14.16 -0.02
C TYR A 22 7.04 15.54 -0.19
N ALA A 23 7.75 16.57 0.25
CA ALA A 23 7.38 17.95 0.04
C ALA A 23 7.85 18.42 -1.34
N GLY A 24 7.04 19.20 -2.05
CA GLY A 24 7.44 19.80 -3.32
C GLY A 24 6.32 20.59 -3.98
N VAL A 25 6.50 20.83 -5.28
CA VAL A 25 5.56 21.56 -6.13
C VAL A 25 5.03 20.63 -7.21
N VAL A 26 3.71 20.66 -7.41
CA VAL A 26 3.02 19.84 -8.40
C VAL A 26 2.35 20.75 -9.42
N VAL A 27 2.58 20.46 -10.69
CA VAL A 27 1.93 21.09 -11.83
C VAL A 27 0.94 20.11 -12.43
N LEU A 28 -0.34 20.47 -12.40
CA LEU A 28 -1.42 19.70 -13.00
C LEU A 28 -1.87 20.39 -14.29
N HIS A 29 -2.07 19.60 -15.34
CA HIS A 29 -2.76 20.09 -16.53
C HIS A 29 -4.27 20.05 -16.30
N LEU A 30 -4.93 21.17 -16.60
CA LEU A 30 -6.38 21.30 -16.59
C LEU A 30 -6.94 21.14 -18.01
N ALA A 31 -8.27 21.20 -18.13
CA ALA A 31 -8.95 21.36 -19.41
C ALA A 31 -8.49 22.66 -20.12
N GLU A 32 -8.64 22.68 -21.45
CA GLU A 32 -8.33 23.85 -22.29
C GLU A 32 -6.87 24.34 -22.18
N ASN A 33 -5.93 23.42 -21.93
CA ASN A 33 -4.49 23.71 -21.78
C ASN A 33 -4.14 24.68 -20.64
N ASN A 34 -5.04 24.87 -19.68
CA ASN A 34 -4.75 25.62 -18.46
C ASN A 34 -3.91 24.77 -17.49
N LEU A 35 -3.28 25.43 -16.50
CA LEU A 35 -2.41 24.77 -15.53
C LEU A 35 -2.86 25.09 -14.10
N TYR A 36 -2.62 24.15 -13.19
CA TYR A 36 -2.76 24.36 -11.76
C TYR A 36 -1.43 24.03 -11.08
N ILE A 37 -0.84 25.00 -10.37
CA ILE A 37 0.46 24.86 -9.71
C ILE A 37 0.26 25.04 -8.21
N GLU A 38 0.69 24.04 -7.44
CA GLU A 38 0.52 24.01 -5.98
C GLU A 38 1.77 23.47 -5.30
N ARG A 39 2.16 24.11 -4.20
CA ARG A 39 3.15 23.54 -3.27
C ARG A 39 2.44 22.69 -2.21
N THR A 40 3.02 21.55 -1.87
CA THR A 40 2.46 20.64 -0.88
C THR A 40 3.56 20.07 0.01
N ALA A 41 3.24 19.87 1.28
CA ALA A 41 4.10 19.16 2.22
C ALA A 41 4.05 17.63 2.03
N ASP A 42 3.05 17.13 1.30
CA ASP A 42 2.86 15.71 1.00
C ASP A 42 2.30 15.56 -0.43
N ILE A 43 3.20 15.35 -1.39
CA ILE A 43 2.88 15.17 -2.81
C ILE A 43 1.98 13.95 -3.00
N PHE A 44 2.29 12.83 -2.33
CA PHE A 44 1.54 11.59 -2.51
C PHE A 44 0.09 11.78 -2.10
N LYS A 45 -0.14 12.36 -0.91
CA LYS A 45 -1.47 12.67 -0.42
C LYS A 45 -2.19 13.67 -1.33
N PHE A 46 -1.52 14.73 -1.78
CA PHE A 46 -2.11 15.72 -2.68
C PHE A 46 -2.60 15.07 -3.97
N LEU A 47 -1.77 14.25 -4.62
CA LEU A 47 -2.13 13.54 -5.85
C LEU A 47 -3.31 12.58 -5.64
N CYS A 48 -3.35 11.88 -4.50
CA CYS A 48 -4.46 11.01 -4.14
C CYS A 48 -5.76 11.80 -3.85
N ASP A 49 -5.67 12.94 -3.18
CA ASP A 49 -6.82 13.83 -2.94
C ASP A 49 -7.36 14.39 -4.26
N VAL A 50 -6.47 14.76 -5.18
CA VAL A 50 -6.86 15.20 -6.54
C VAL A 50 -7.53 14.08 -7.29
N ARG A 51 -6.99 12.85 -7.27
CA ARG A 51 -7.45 11.70 -8.08
C ARG A 51 -8.65 10.94 -7.53
N TYR A 52 -8.79 10.84 -6.20
CA TYR A 52 -9.80 10.02 -5.54
C TYR A 52 -10.61 10.80 -4.50
N GLY A 53 -10.09 11.94 -4.01
CA GLY A 53 -10.78 12.80 -3.02
C GLY A 53 -11.97 13.59 -3.58
N HIS A 54 -12.45 13.27 -4.79
CA HIS A 54 -13.53 13.97 -5.49
C HIS A 54 -14.82 14.08 -4.67
N ILE A 55 -15.08 13.11 -3.79
CA ILE A 55 -16.34 12.99 -3.05
C ILE A 55 -16.46 14.03 -1.92
N ASN A 56 -15.36 14.60 -1.42
CA ASN A 56 -15.41 15.45 -0.22
C ASN A 56 -15.03 16.93 -0.36
N LYS A 57 -14.52 17.45 -1.49
CA LYS A 57 -13.96 18.82 -1.50
C LYS A 57 -14.15 19.68 -2.76
N GLY A 58 -14.95 19.29 -3.75
CA GLY A 58 -15.27 20.17 -4.89
C GLY A 58 -14.08 20.63 -5.76
N PHE A 59 -12.86 20.15 -5.49
CA PHE A 59 -11.63 20.57 -6.17
C PHE A 59 -11.72 20.34 -7.68
N ILE A 60 -12.19 19.16 -8.11
CA ILE A 60 -12.34 18.82 -9.54
C ILE A 60 -13.44 19.65 -10.21
N LYS A 61 -14.49 20.01 -9.48
CA LYS A 61 -15.53 20.91 -10.00
C LYS A 61 -14.97 22.31 -10.25
N LYS A 62 -14.04 22.77 -9.42
CA LYS A 62 -13.37 24.07 -9.53
C LYS A 62 -12.20 24.06 -10.53
N PHE A 63 -11.50 22.93 -10.62
CA PHE A 63 -10.29 22.72 -11.42
C PHE A 63 -10.42 21.39 -12.16
N PRO A 64 -10.97 21.37 -13.39
CA PRO A 64 -11.15 20.15 -14.17
C PRO A 64 -9.79 19.63 -14.65
N VAL A 65 -9.17 18.75 -13.86
CA VAL A 65 -7.86 18.15 -14.15
C VAL A 65 -7.96 17.22 -15.35
N ASN A 66 -7.01 17.35 -16.29
CA ASN A 66 -6.86 16.46 -17.43
C ASN A 66 -5.97 15.27 -17.06
N PHE A 67 -6.60 14.17 -16.62
CA PHE A 67 -5.90 12.94 -16.26
C PHE A 67 -5.19 12.23 -17.42
N LYS A 68 -5.39 12.64 -18.68
CA LYS A 68 -4.61 12.11 -19.82
C LYS A 68 -3.16 12.62 -19.82
N LYS A 69 -2.92 13.77 -19.20
CA LYS A 69 -1.59 14.34 -19.03
C LYS A 69 -1.10 14.04 -17.62
N LYS A 70 0.13 13.54 -17.52
CA LYS A 70 0.78 13.28 -16.23
C LYS A 70 1.11 14.62 -15.55
N PRO A 71 1.08 14.67 -14.21
CA PRO A 71 1.52 15.85 -13.49
C PRO A 71 3.04 15.97 -13.56
N GLU A 72 3.55 17.20 -13.52
CA GLU A 72 4.98 17.45 -13.35
C GLU A 72 5.25 17.74 -11.87
N ILE A 73 6.29 17.10 -11.32
CA ILE A 73 6.56 17.09 -9.88
C ILE A 73 7.99 17.56 -9.64
N PHE A 74 8.14 18.59 -8.82
CA PHE A 74 9.41 19.16 -8.42
C PHE A 74 9.58 18.94 -6.91
N MET A 75 10.60 18.19 -6.49
CA MET A 75 10.80 17.86 -5.07
C MET A 75 11.61 18.95 -4.36
N ALA A 76 11.23 19.29 -3.13
CA ALA A 76 11.94 20.27 -2.30
C ALA A 76 13.29 19.76 -1.76
N LYS A 77 13.52 18.45 -1.79
CA LYS A 77 14.78 17.84 -1.37
C LYS A 77 15.14 16.70 -2.30
N ILE A 78 16.33 16.76 -2.88
CA ILE A 78 16.91 15.74 -3.76
C ILE A 78 18.37 15.55 -3.33
N ASP A 79 18.76 14.32 -3.02
CA ASP A 79 20.17 13.92 -2.83
C ASP A 79 21.00 14.81 -1.89
N GLY A 80 20.38 15.30 -0.81
CA GLY A 80 21.04 16.09 0.24
C GLY A 80 20.99 17.60 0.03
N VAL A 81 20.56 18.09 -1.13
CA VAL A 81 20.30 19.52 -1.38
C VAL A 81 18.84 19.80 -1.09
N SER A 82 18.58 20.75 -0.19
CA SER A 82 17.23 21.21 0.15
C SER A 82 16.99 22.61 -0.36
N ILE A 83 15.92 22.79 -1.14
CA ILE A 83 15.35 24.09 -1.47
C ILE A 83 14.11 24.29 -0.62
N ASP A 84 13.91 25.50 -0.10
CA ASP A 84 12.67 25.78 0.62
C ASP A 84 11.48 25.77 -0.36
N LEU A 85 10.33 25.29 0.11
CA LEU A 85 9.13 25.14 -0.72
C LEU A 85 8.65 26.45 -1.36
N LYS A 86 8.89 27.59 -0.72
CA LYS A 86 8.45 28.89 -1.22
C LYS A 86 9.30 29.28 -2.42
N THR A 87 10.61 29.15 -2.33
CA THR A 87 11.55 29.42 -3.42
C THR A 87 11.36 28.45 -4.58
N LEU A 88 11.17 27.15 -4.30
CA LEU A 88 10.85 26.18 -5.35
C LEU A 88 9.55 26.53 -6.08
N PHE A 89 8.50 26.88 -5.33
CA PHE A 89 7.22 27.28 -5.92
C PHE A 89 7.35 28.51 -6.82
N LYS A 90 8.08 29.54 -6.38
CA LYS A 90 8.39 30.72 -7.21
C LYS A 90 9.11 30.35 -8.50
N SER A 91 10.14 29.52 -8.38
CA SER A 91 10.93 28.99 -9.50
C SER A 91 10.06 28.33 -10.56
N VAL A 92 9.21 27.40 -10.12
CA VAL A 92 8.27 26.69 -10.99
C VAL A 92 7.25 27.64 -11.58
N LEU A 93 6.58 28.47 -10.76
CA LEU A 93 5.53 29.37 -11.24
C LEU A 93 6.04 30.29 -12.35
N ASN A 94 7.19 30.95 -12.15
CA ASN A 94 7.72 31.86 -13.16
C ASN A 94 8.22 31.11 -14.41
N HIS A 95 8.79 29.91 -14.27
CA HIS A 95 9.14 29.09 -15.44
C HIS A 95 7.91 28.83 -16.32
N TYR A 96 6.79 28.41 -15.73
CA TYR A 96 5.58 28.12 -16.50
C TYR A 96 4.89 29.38 -17.02
N GLN A 97 4.93 30.50 -16.29
CA GLN A 97 4.39 31.77 -16.79
C GLN A 97 5.12 32.25 -18.05
N ASN A 98 6.43 32.07 -18.13
CA ASN A 98 7.21 32.47 -19.30
C ASN A 98 7.13 31.46 -20.45
N THR A 99 6.97 30.17 -20.15
CA THR A 99 6.95 29.10 -21.15
C THR A 99 5.56 28.88 -21.75
N PHE A 100 4.49 29.13 -20.98
CA PHE A 100 3.09 28.91 -21.37
C PHE A 100 2.29 30.21 -21.36
N LEU A 101 2.71 31.17 -22.20
CA LEU A 101 2.14 32.52 -22.28
C LEU A 101 0.63 32.56 -22.58
N GLU A 102 0.10 31.53 -23.26
CA GLU A 102 -1.32 31.43 -23.64
C GLU A 102 -2.17 30.66 -22.63
N SER A 103 -1.55 29.99 -21.64
CA SER A 103 -2.25 29.18 -20.64
C SER A 103 -2.63 30.01 -19.42
N HIS A 104 -3.86 29.86 -18.92
CA HIS A 104 -4.19 30.42 -17.61
C HIS A 104 -3.60 29.51 -16.51
N ILE A 105 -2.71 30.08 -15.72
CA ILE A 105 -2.11 29.40 -14.57
C ILE A 105 -2.93 29.74 -13.32
N ARG A 106 -3.47 28.72 -12.67
CA ARG A 106 -4.20 28.81 -11.40
C ARG A 106 -3.28 28.35 -10.28
N THR A 107 -3.32 29.05 -9.16
CA THR A 107 -2.61 28.67 -7.94
C THR A 107 -3.36 29.18 -6.72
N SER A 108 -3.09 28.60 -5.55
CA SER A 108 -3.58 29.07 -4.26
C SER A 108 -2.82 30.30 -3.73
N ASP A 109 -1.59 30.53 -4.21
CA ASP A 109 -0.70 31.59 -3.72
C ASP A 109 -0.44 32.68 -4.78
N TYR A 110 -0.90 33.91 -4.52
CA TYR A 110 -0.73 35.07 -5.41
C TYR A 110 0.59 35.81 -5.16
N HIS A 111 1.71 35.34 -5.72
CA HIS A 111 2.94 36.14 -5.75
C HIS A 111 3.70 35.92 -7.06
N GLY A 112 3.47 36.82 -8.03
CA GLY A 112 4.37 37.00 -9.18
C GLY A 112 5.53 37.90 -8.75
N GLU A 113 6.71 37.32 -8.59
CA GLU A 113 7.97 38.01 -8.31
C GLU A 113 9.05 37.50 -9.27
N GLU A 114 10.05 38.33 -9.58
CA GLU A 114 11.16 37.99 -10.47
C GLU A 114 12.06 36.89 -9.89
N LEU A 115 12.58 36.02 -10.75
CA LEU A 115 13.49 34.93 -10.38
C LEU A 115 14.93 35.42 -10.20
N THR A 116 15.63 34.80 -9.26
CA THR A 116 17.09 34.87 -9.14
C THR A 116 17.77 33.79 -9.98
N ALA A 117 19.07 33.95 -10.28
CA ALA A 117 19.84 32.95 -11.04
C ALA A 117 19.87 31.56 -10.37
N THR A 118 19.81 31.52 -9.04
CA THR A 118 19.76 30.29 -8.22
C THR A 118 18.47 29.51 -8.44
N ASP A 119 17.36 30.21 -8.70
CA ASP A 119 16.03 29.62 -8.90
C ASP A 119 15.97 28.83 -10.22
N LEU A 120 16.59 29.37 -11.27
CA LEU A 120 16.68 28.73 -12.58
C LEU A 120 17.56 27.48 -12.56
N GLN A 121 18.64 27.49 -11.76
CA GLN A 121 19.55 26.35 -11.66
C GLN A 121 18.87 25.15 -10.97
N ASN A 122 18.08 25.40 -9.93
CA ASN A 122 17.31 24.37 -9.23
C ASN A 122 16.19 23.76 -10.08
N PHE A 123 15.63 24.52 -11.03
CA PHE A 123 14.62 24.01 -11.98
C PHE A 123 15.19 22.95 -12.94
N SER A 124 16.44 23.11 -13.36
CA SER A 124 17.10 22.20 -14.32
C SER A 124 17.47 20.83 -13.76
N MET A 125 17.35 20.64 -12.43
CA MET A 125 17.60 19.35 -11.80
C MET A 125 16.39 18.44 -11.98
N ASN A 126 16.44 17.61 -13.02
CA ASN A 126 15.46 16.53 -13.20
C ASN A 126 15.42 15.66 -11.94
N SER A 127 14.32 15.75 -11.21
CA SER A 127 14.10 14.94 -10.01
C SER A 127 13.68 13.55 -10.46
N ASN A 128 14.47 12.52 -10.15
CA ASN A 128 13.97 11.15 -10.18
C ASN A 128 12.99 11.00 -9.00
N TYR A 129 11.72 11.28 -9.25
CA TYR A 129 10.68 11.12 -8.23
C TYR A 129 10.30 9.65 -8.08
N PRO A 130 9.85 9.22 -6.88
CA PRO A 130 9.39 7.86 -6.63
C PRO A 130 8.37 7.39 -7.69
N GLU A 131 8.55 6.17 -8.22
CA GLU A 131 7.61 5.55 -9.16
C GLU A 131 6.17 5.51 -8.62
N ASP A 132 6.04 5.45 -7.29
CA ASP A 132 4.79 5.48 -6.55
C ASP A 132 3.89 6.68 -6.90
N PHE A 133 4.44 7.86 -7.25
CA PHE A 133 3.61 9.01 -7.67
C PHE A 133 2.93 8.75 -9.02
N MET A 134 3.65 8.15 -9.96
CA MET A 134 3.13 7.86 -11.29
C MET A 134 2.10 6.73 -11.25
N SER A 135 2.17 5.84 -10.26
CA SER A 135 1.15 4.81 -10.02
C SER A 135 -0.24 5.39 -9.73
N ILE A 136 -0.34 6.63 -9.22
CA ILE A 136 -1.61 7.31 -8.92
C ILE A 136 -2.35 7.72 -10.20
N TRP A 137 -1.61 8.05 -11.27
CA TRP A 137 -2.16 8.55 -12.53
C TRP A 137 -2.55 7.45 -13.53
N LYS A 138 -2.59 6.19 -13.09
CA LYS A 138 -3.14 5.08 -13.85
C LYS A 138 -4.63 5.29 -14.14
N THR A 139 -5.09 4.82 -15.29
CA THR A 139 -6.51 4.80 -15.67
C THR A 139 -7.32 3.96 -14.69
N ASP A 140 -8.63 4.18 -14.62
CA ASP A 140 -9.50 3.41 -13.72
C ASP A 140 -9.43 1.89 -14.04
N LYS A 141 -9.29 1.53 -15.32
CA LYS A 141 -9.08 0.14 -15.75
C LYS A 141 -7.76 -0.45 -15.26
N GLU A 142 -6.68 0.32 -15.30
CA GLU A 142 -5.36 -0.11 -14.82
C GLU A 142 -5.36 -0.26 -13.29
N ASN A 143 -6.02 0.65 -12.57
CA ASN A 143 -6.19 0.54 -11.12
C ASN A 143 -7.03 -0.69 -10.73
N GLU A 144 -8.13 -0.97 -11.44
CA GLU A 144 -8.96 -2.17 -11.21
C GLU A 144 -8.19 -3.47 -11.48
N SER A 145 -7.32 -3.47 -12.50
CA SER A 145 -6.41 -4.58 -12.81
C SER A 145 -5.41 -4.82 -11.69
N ASP A 146 -4.74 -3.76 -11.25
CA ASP A 146 -3.74 -3.82 -10.17
C ASP A 146 -4.36 -4.29 -8.84
N ASP A 147 -5.57 -3.83 -8.53
CA ASP A 147 -6.28 -4.26 -7.32
C ASP A 147 -6.68 -5.74 -7.36
N LYS A 148 -7.10 -6.24 -8.53
CA LYS A 148 -7.37 -7.68 -8.72
C LYS A 148 -6.09 -8.50 -8.59
N PHE A 149 -5.00 -8.04 -9.18
CA PHE A 149 -3.70 -8.70 -9.12
C PHE A 149 -3.15 -8.74 -7.68
N ARG A 150 -3.23 -7.62 -6.95
CA ARG A 150 -2.83 -7.54 -5.54
C ARG A 150 -3.65 -8.49 -4.67
N LYS A 151 -4.98 -8.51 -4.82
CA LYS A 151 -5.84 -9.46 -4.10
C LYS A 151 -5.47 -10.91 -4.39
N GLN A 152 -5.13 -11.23 -5.64
CA GLN A 152 -4.64 -12.57 -6.01
C GLN A 152 -3.32 -12.90 -5.31
N GLN A 153 -2.35 -11.98 -5.28
CA GLN A 153 -1.08 -12.20 -4.58
C GLN A 153 -1.27 -12.37 -3.06
N GLU A 154 -2.15 -11.60 -2.44
CA GLU A 154 -2.48 -11.75 -1.02
C GLU A 154 -3.11 -13.11 -0.71
N ILE A 155 -4.03 -13.58 -1.56
CA ILE A 155 -4.63 -14.92 -1.44
C ILE A 155 -3.54 -15.99 -1.54
N LEU A 156 -2.66 -15.90 -2.54
CA LEU A 156 -1.56 -16.85 -2.74
C LEU A 156 -0.61 -16.87 -1.53
N ALA A 157 -0.20 -15.71 -1.03
CA ALA A 157 0.66 -15.61 0.15
C ALA A 157 0.01 -16.19 1.41
N THR A 158 -1.32 -16.02 1.55
CA THR A 158 -2.08 -16.58 2.68
C THR A 158 -2.21 -18.10 2.58
N GLU A 159 -2.42 -18.63 1.37
CA GLU A 159 -2.43 -20.07 1.12
C GLU A 159 -1.07 -20.72 1.38
N GLU A 160 0.03 -20.08 0.98
CA GLU A 160 1.39 -20.56 1.28
C GLU A 160 1.66 -20.61 2.78
N LYS A 161 1.28 -19.56 3.54
CA LYS A 161 1.38 -19.57 5.00
C LYS A 161 0.58 -20.71 5.62
N ARG A 162 -0.66 -20.94 5.15
CA ARG A 162 -1.52 -22.04 5.61
C ARG A 162 -0.91 -23.41 5.28
N LYS A 163 -0.28 -23.59 4.11
CA LYS A 163 0.42 -24.84 3.76
C LYS A 163 1.60 -25.10 4.69
N LYS A 164 2.45 -24.10 4.92
CA LYS A 164 3.60 -24.21 5.85
C LYS A 164 3.15 -24.55 7.27
N GLN A 165 2.06 -23.92 7.73
CA GLN A 165 1.52 -24.20 9.07
C GLN A 165 0.97 -25.63 9.18
N ARG A 166 0.24 -26.12 8.17
CA ARG A 166 -0.23 -27.52 8.13
C ARG A 166 0.91 -28.54 8.12
N GLU A 167 2.01 -28.24 7.43
CA GLU A 167 3.19 -29.11 7.44
C GLU A 167 3.87 -29.12 8.81
N GLN A 168 3.95 -27.97 9.46
CA GLN A 168 4.51 -27.83 10.80
C GLN A 168 3.65 -28.58 11.84
N ASP A 169 2.32 -28.45 11.77
CA ASP A 169 1.38 -29.17 12.65
C ASP A 169 1.49 -30.69 12.48
N LYS A 170 1.63 -31.18 11.24
CA LYS A 170 1.88 -32.61 10.96
C LYS A 170 3.19 -33.08 11.59
N LEU A 171 4.23 -32.25 11.56
CA LEU A 171 5.53 -32.58 12.15
C LEU A 171 5.44 -32.67 13.68
N VAL A 172 4.71 -31.74 14.30
CA VAL A 172 4.44 -31.72 15.75
C VAL A 172 3.66 -32.97 16.17
N MET A 173 2.54 -33.28 15.50
CA MET A 173 1.76 -34.48 15.81
C MET A 173 2.59 -35.76 15.68
N LYS A 174 3.47 -35.84 14.67
CA LYS A 174 4.36 -37.00 14.51
C LYS A 174 5.30 -37.13 15.71
N LYS A 175 5.94 -36.03 16.14
CA LYS A 175 6.83 -36.01 17.31
C LYS A 175 6.09 -36.36 18.61
N GLU A 176 4.90 -35.81 18.83
CA GLU A 176 4.06 -36.14 20.00
C GLU A 176 3.69 -37.62 20.02
N SER A 177 3.31 -38.18 18.87
CA SER A 177 2.97 -39.61 18.77
C SER A 177 4.17 -40.52 19.09
N GLU A 178 5.38 -40.12 18.67
CA GLU A 178 6.62 -40.84 18.97
C GLU A 178 6.98 -40.74 20.46
N LEU A 179 6.78 -39.57 21.06
CA LEU A 179 7.00 -39.35 22.49
C LEU A 179 6.05 -40.20 23.35
N ILE A 180 4.75 -40.22 23.00
CA ILE A 180 3.75 -41.04 23.68
C ILE A 180 4.10 -42.52 23.58
N LYS A 181 4.55 -43.00 22.40
CA LYS A 181 5.00 -44.39 22.23
C LYS A 181 6.22 -44.72 23.08
N LYS A 182 7.19 -43.81 23.20
CA LYS A 182 8.36 -44.00 24.08
C LYS A 182 7.94 -44.06 25.54
N PHE A 183 7.10 -43.11 25.97
CA PHE A 183 6.58 -43.07 27.34
C PHE A 183 5.79 -44.33 27.70
N GLN A 184 4.93 -44.83 26.80
CA GLN A 184 4.21 -46.09 27.01
C GLN A 184 5.14 -47.30 27.13
N LYS A 185 6.23 -47.36 26.35
CA LYS A 185 7.24 -48.41 26.46
C LYS A 185 7.98 -48.36 27.79
N GLU A 186 8.43 -47.18 28.20
CA GLU A 186 9.12 -46.97 29.48
C GLU A 186 8.22 -47.31 30.67
N MET A 187 6.97 -46.84 30.65
CA MET A 187 5.97 -47.19 31.67
C MET A 187 5.70 -48.68 31.75
N HIS A 188 5.63 -49.37 30.60
CA HIS A 188 5.46 -50.82 30.58
C HIS A 188 6.69 -51.54 31.16
N ALA A 189 7.91 -51.09 30.83
CA ALA A 189 9.15 -51.63 31.39
C ALA A 189 9.22 -51.43 32.91
N PHE A 190 8.87 -50.22 33.39
CA PHE A 190 8.82 -49.87 34.80
C PHE A 190 7.81 -50.72 35.59
N LYS A 191 6.60 -50.92 35.06
CA LYS A 191 5.58 -51.79 35.70
C LYS A 191 6.05 -53.23 35.81
N LYS A 192 6.75 -53.75 34.78
CA LYS A 192 7.30 -55.11 34.76
C LYS A 192 8.42 -55.29 35.79
N GLN A 193 9.29 -54.29 35.98
CA GLN A 193 10.35 -54.33 36.99
C GLN A 193 9.83 -54.31 38.43
N ASN A 194 8.75 -53.56 38.68
CA ASN A 194 8.19 -53.37 40.02
C ASN A 194 7.04 -54.33 40.38
N GLY A 195 6.84 -55.41 39.61
CA GLY A 195 5.79 -56.40 39.87
C GLY A 195 4.36 -55.86 39.82
N MET A 196 4.14 -54.71 39.19
CA MET A 196 2.82 -54.07 39.12
C MET A 196 1.94 -54.77 38.08
N PRO A 197 0.63 -54.95 38.35
CA PRO A 197 -0.27 -55.57 37.38
C PRO A 197 -0.36 -54.74 36.10
N ILE A 198 -0.02 -55.37 34.97
CA ILE A 198 -0.16 -54.80 33.63
C ILE A 198 -1.55 -55.19 33.11
N PRO A 199 -2.43 -54.23 32.75
CA PRO A 199 -3.72 -54.55 32.16
C PRO A 199 -3.50 -55.38 30.90
N LYS A 200 -4.06 -56.59 30.86
CA LYS A 200 -4.09 -57.38 29.62
C LYS A 200 -4.94 -56.59 28.62
N LYS A 201 -4.47 -56.46 27.37
CA LYS A 201 -5.31 -55.97 26.28
C LYS A 201 -6.45 -56.97 26.12
N ASP A 202 -7.60 -56.68 26.70
CA ASP A 202 -8.82 -57.39 26.36
C ASP A 202 -9.04 -57.20 24.85
N LYS A 203 -9.20 -58.34 24.15
CA LYS A 203 -9.68 -58.33 22.77
C LYS A 203 -11.00 -57.57 22.76
N ALA A 204 -11.05 -56.51 21.96
CA ALA A 204 -12.16 -55.59 21.86
C ALA A 204 -13.52 -56.29 21.84
N LEU A 205 -14.24 -56.20 22.95
CA LEU A 205 -15.70 -56.27 23.03
C LEU A 205 -16.19 -54.84 23.25
N GLY A 206 -15.86 -53.97 22.30
CA GLY A 206 -15.96 -52.52 22.48
C GLY A 206 -16.45 -51.77 21.24
N ASP A 207 -17.35 -52.38 20.45
CA ASP A 207 -18.04 -51.67 19.36
C ASP A 207 -19.56 -51.92 19.32
N LYS A 208 -20.14 -52.55 20.36
CA LYS A 208 -21.59 -52.84 20.41
C LYS A 208 -22.40 -52.08 21.47
N LEU A 209 -21.77 -51.22 22.28
CA LEU A 209 -22.45 -50.57 23.42
C LEU A 209 -22.99 -49.15 23.17
N LEU A 210 -22.69 -48.50 22.03
CA LEU A 210 -23.11 -47.11 21.79
C LEU A 210 -24.33 -46.94 20.85
N TRP A 211 -24.96 -48.02 20.36
CA TRP A 211 -26.07 -47.93 19.39
C TRP A 211 -27.49 -48.18 19.98
N LYS A 212 -27.67 -48.14 21.30
CA LYS A 212 -28.99 -48.39 21.93
C LYS A 212 -29.52 -47.27 22.85
N MET A 213 -29.09 -46.02 22.68
CA MET A 213 -29.69 -44.87 23.40
C MET A 213 -30.39 -43.84 22.51
N TYR A 214 -30.79 -44.22 21.30
CA TYR A 214 -31.78 -43.45 20.53
C TYR A 214 -32.86 -44.37 19.95
N LYS A 215 -33.90 -44.61 20.75
CA LYS A 215 -35.25 -44.93 20.31
C LYS A 215 -36.23 -44.37 21.32
#